data_AF-A0A497LL58-F1
#
_entry.id   AF-A0A497LL58-F1
#
_cell.length_a   1.000
_cell.length_b   1.000
_cell.length_c   1.000
_cell.angle_alpha   90.00
_cell.angle_beta   90.00
_cell.angle_gamma   90.00
#
_symmetry.space_group_name_H-M   'P 1'
#
loop_
_entity.id
_entity.type
_entity.pdbx_description
1 polymer ?
#
loop_
_entity_poly.entity_id
_entity_poly.type
_entity_poly.pdbx_seq_one_letter_code
_entity_poly.pdbx_strand_id
1 'polypeptide(L)'
;MLALLGRIVGKAVAEAVIEEYNIEKNDLEGLKTALENILPKVMQFEAALEEGKLKTRSNCPVYKKYKEWCDKGCIPMIESFARSFNPKIKVKRISREPDKCEFEFSVDT
;
A
#
# COMPACT_ATOMS: atom_id res chain seq x y z
N MET A 1 -16.01 -11.75 -0.77
CA MET A 1 -15.08 -12.29 -1.77
C MET A 1 -13.94 -11.31 -2.09
N LEU A 2 -14.21 -10.12 -2.64
CA LEU A 2 -13.16 -9.14 -3.01
C LEU A 2 -12.24 -8.73 -1.85
N ALA A 3 -12.76 -8.58 -0.63
CA ALA A 3 -11.93 -8.27 0.53
C ALA A 3 -10.93 -9.39 0.86
N LEU A 4 -11.35 -10.66 0.74
CA LEU A 4 -10.46 -11.82 0.95
C LEU A 4 -9.38 -11.86 -0.14
N LEU A 5 -9.79 -11.68 -1.41
CA LEU A 5 -8.86 -11.61 -2.55
C LEU A 5 -7.86 -10.47 -2.37
N GLY A 6 -8.32 -9.30 -1.91
CA GLY A 6 -7.46 -8.17 -1.60
C GLY A 6 -6.36 -8.55 -0.63
N ARG A 7 -6.69 -9.18 0.51
CA ARG A 7 -5.67 -9.62 1.49
C ARG A 7 -4.66 -10.59 0.88
N ILE A 8 -5.14 -11.60 0.14
CA ILE A 8 -4.27 -12.61 -0.48
C ILE A 8 -3.30 -11.95 -1.47
N VAL A 9 -3.83 -11.09 -2.36
CA VAL A 9 -3.02 -10.34 -3.34
C VAL A 9 -2.02 -9.44 -2.63
N GLY A 10 -2.45 -8.70 -1.60
CA GLY A 10 -1.58 -7.79 -0.85
C GLY A 10 -0.38 -8.51 -0.23
N LYS A 11 -0.63 -9.64 0.43
CA LYS A 11 0.44 -10.47 1.01
C LYS A 11 1.39 -11.01 -0.07
N ALA A 12 0.85 -11.63 -1.11
CA ALA A 12 1.64 -12.25 -2.17
C ALA A 12 2.51 -11.24 -2.92
N VAL A 13 1.96 -10.06 -3.24
CA VAL A 13 2.71 -8.99 -3.89
C VAL A 13 3.81 -8.47 -2.96
N ALA A 14 3.53 -8.27 -1.67
CA ALA A 14 4.56 -7.83 -0.73
C ALA A 14 5.72 -8.83 -0.63
N GLU A 15 5.42 -10.13 -0.50
CA GLU A 15 6.44 -11.19 -0.43
C GLU A 15 7.32 -11.22 -1.69
N ALA A 16 6.71 -11.18 -2.87
CA ALA A 16 7.44 -11.14 -4.14
C ALA A 16 8.33 -9.89 -4.26
N VAL A 17 7.86 -8.74 -3.80
CA VAL A 17 8.63 -7.47 -3.87
C VAL A 17 9.78 -7.47 -2.87
N ILE A 18 9.56 -8.00 -1.66
CA ILE A 18 10.63 -8.12 -0.66
C ILE A 18 11.76 -9.00 -1.20
N GLU A 19 11.42 -10.12 -1.83
CA GLU A 19 12.38 -11.05 -2.42
C GLU A 19 13.11 -10.43 -3.61
N GLU A 20 12.36 -9.92 -4.61
CA GLU A 20 12.91 -9.37 -5.86
C GLU A 20 13.90 -8.22 -5.63
N TYR A 21 13.61 -7.34 -4.67
CA TYR A 21 14.43 -6.15 -4.39
C TYR A 21 15.28 -6.29 -3.12
N ASN A 22 15.33 -7.48 -2.51
CA ASN A 22 16.05 -7.77 -1.27
C ASN A 22 15.82 -6.71 -0.16
N ILE A 23 14.54 -6.42 0.11
CA ILE A 23 14.14 -5.32 1.01
C ILE A 23 14.16 -5.78 2.47
N GLU A 24 14.84 -5.02 3.33
CA GLU A 24 14.76 -5.23 4.78
C GLU A 24 13.40 -4.83 5.35
N LYS A 25 12.86 -5.66 6.25
CA LYS A 25 11.55 -5.44 6.89
C LYS A 25 11.62 -4.44 8.06
N ASN A 26 12.14 -3.25 7.79
CA ASN A 26 12.32 -2.18 8.78
C ASN A 26 11.06 -1.28 8.85
N ASP A 27 9.95 -1.85 9.30
CA ASP A 27 8.69 -1.14 9.53
C ASP A 27 8.24 -0.24 8.36
N LEU A 28 8.04 1.06 8.62
CA LEU A 28 7.59 2.04 7.63
C LEU A 28 8.65 2.34 6.57
N GLU A 29 9.94 2.20 6.88
CA GLU A 29 11.04 2.44 5.92
C GLU A 29 11.10 1.33 4.88
N GLY A 30 11.00 0.07 5.33
CA GLY A 30 10.90 -1.09 4.44
C GLY A 30 9.65 -1.00 3.55
N LEU A 31 8.51 -0.64 4.15
CA LEU A 31 7.26 -0.42 3.42
C LEU A 31 7.39 0.68 2.37
N LYS A 32 7.96 1.84 2.73
CA LYS A 32 8.19 2.96 1.80
C LYS A 32 9.04 2.50 0.62
N THR A 33 10.17 1.86 0.91
CA THR A 33 11.10 1.33 -0.11
C THR A 33 10.38 0.39 -1.08
N ALA A 34 9.55 -0.53 -0.57
CA ALA A 34 8.82 -1.46 -1.41
C ALA A 34 7.80 -0.77 -2.33
N LEU A 35 7.03 0.19 -1.79
CA LEU A 35 6.05 0.93 -2.58
C LEU A 35 6.71 1.78 -3.67
N GLU A 36 7.83 2.43 -3.35
CA GLU A 36 8.61 3.24 -4.31
C GLU A 36 9.27 2.40 -5.41
N ASN A 37 9.58 1.12 -5.16
CA ASN A 37 10.14 0.24 -6.19
C ASN A 37 9.09 -0.24 -7.21
N ILE A 38 7.80 -0.32 -6.83
CA ILE A 38 6.78 -0.95 -7.68
C ILE A 38 5.74 0.00 -8.25
N LEU A 39 5.24 0.95 -7.46
CA LEU A 39 4.08 1.76 -7.87
C LEU A 39 4.43 2.75 -8.99
N PRO A 40 5.60 3.40 -9.01
CA PRO A 40 6.01 4.27 -10.12
C PRO A 40 6.02 3.60 -11.51
N LYS A 41 6.15 2.25 -11.56
CA LYS A 41 6.14 1.50 -12.82
C LYS A 41 4.75 1.46 -13.49
N VAL A 42 3.69 1.78 -12.76
CA VAL A 42 2.29 1.64 -13.21
C VAL A 42 1.43 2.88 -12.96
N MET A 43 1.88 3.81 -12.11
CA MET A 43 1.16 5.02 -11.75
C MET A 43 2.11 6.13 -11.31
N GLN A 44 1.67 7.39 -11.32
CA GLN A 44 2.35 8.45 -10.58
C GLN A 44 2.19 8.15 -9.09
N PHE A 45 3.31 8.12 -8.37
CA PHE A 45 3.36 7.74 -6.98
C PHE A 45 4.38 8.60 -6.24
N GLU A 46 3.97 9.10 -5.08
CA GLU A 46 4.80 9.87 -4.15
C GLU A 46 4.64 9.29 -2.75
N ALA A 47 5.73 9.26 -1.98
CA ALA A 47 5.75 8.80 -0.61
C ALA A 47 6.66 9.70 0.26
N ALA A 48 6.17 10.08 1.43
CA ALA A 48 6.93 10.87 2.41
C ALA A 48 6.82 10.23 3.79
N LEU A 49 7.95 10.11 4.49
CA LEU A 49 8.01 9.65 5.87
C LEU A 49 8.25 10.87 6.77
N GLU A 50 7.24 11.27 7.53
CA GLU A 50 7.24 12.48 8.35
C GLU A 50 6.58 12.18 9.69
N GLU A 51 7.17 12.64 10.80
CA GLU A 51 6.59 12.54 12.14
C GLU A 51 6.18 11.10 12.54
N GLY A 52 6.96 10.10 12.12
CA GLY A 52 6.68 8.68 12.40
C GLY A 52 5.51 8.10 11.59
N LYS A 53 5.08 8.78 10.53
CA LYS A 53 4.02 8.34 9.63
C LYS A 53 4.51 8.32 8.19
N LEU A 54 4.13 7.29 7.45
CA LEU A 54 4.31 7.24 6.01
C LEU A 54 3.03 7.74 5.35
N LYS A 55 3.13 8.78 4.52
CA LYS A 55 2.03 9.29 3.70
C LYS A 55 2.33 8.99 2.25
N THR A 56 1.34 8.50 1.52
CA THR A 56 1.47 8.21 0.10
C THR A 56 0.36 8.86 -0.71
N ARG A 57 0.69 9.19 -1.96
CA ARG A 57 -0.23 9.80 -2.91
C ARG A 57 -0.02 9.20 -4.29
N SER A 58 -1.12 8.93 -5.00
CA SER A 58 -1.07 8.35 -6.34
C SER A 58 -2.26 8.67 -7.23
N ASN A 59 -2.09 8.52 -8.54
CA ASN A 59 -3.17 8.60 -9.55
C ASN A 59 -3.73 7.21 -9.92
N CYS A 60 -4.09 6.42 -8.91
CA CYS A 60 -4.38 4.99 -9.05
C CYS A 60 -5.43 4.68 -10.15
N PRO A 61 -5.08 3.90 -11.20
CA PRO A 61 -5.96 3.65 -12.34
C PRO A 61 -7.15 2.72 -12.01
N VAL A 62 -7.12 2.06 -10.86
CA VAL A 62 -8.10 1.05 -10.45
C VAL A 62 -9.49 1.64 -10.28
N TYR A 63 -9.61 2.89 -9.81
CA TYR A 63 -10.93 3.52 -9.65
C TYR A 63 -11.70 3.60 -10.98
N LYS A 64 -11.01 3.95 -12.06
CA LYS A 64 -11.59 4.08 -13.40
C LYS A 64 -11.85 2.72 -14.06
N LYS A 65 -10.96 1.75 -13.85
CA LYS A 65 -11.01 0.44 -14.52
C LYS A 65 -11.83 -0.61 -13.77
N TYR A 66 -11.83 -0.55 -12.43
CA TYR A 66 -12.48 -1.55 -11.58
C TYR A 66 -12.90 -0.95 -10.23
N LYS A 67 -13.99 -0.15 -10.27
CA LYS A 67 -14.51 0.58 -9.11
C LYS A 67 -14.82 -0.30 -7.90
N GLU A 68 -15.41 -1.48 -8.11
CA GLU A 68 -15.72 -2.39 -7.00
C GLU A 68 -14.48 -2.87 -6.25
N TRP A 69 -13.36 -3.06 -6.96
CA TRP A 69 -12.08 -3.38 -6.31
C TRP A 69 -11.56 -2.19 -5.49
N CYS A 70 -11.64 -0.97 -6.03
CA CYS A 70 -11.25 0.24 -5.30
C CYS A 70 -12.03 0.37 -3.97
N ASP A 71 -13.31 0.04 -4.00
CA ASP A 71 -14.22 0.14 -2.86
C ASP A 71 -14.03 -1.00 -1.84
N LYS A 72 -13.87 -2.25 -2.30
CA LYS A 72 -13.93 -3.44 -1.42
C LYS A 72 -12.61 -4.19 -1.27
N GLY A 73 -11.73 -4.15 -2.26
CA GLY A 73 -10.49 -4.94 -2.32
C GLY A 73 -9.24 -4.16 -1.94
N CYS A 74 -9.18 -2.87 -2.26
CA CYS A 74 -7.96 -2.08 -2.15
C CYS A 74 -7.50 -1.83 -0.70
N ILE A 75 -8.40 -1.54 0.25
CA ILE A 75 -8.00 -1.41 1.67
C ILE A 75 -7.44 -2.74 2.21
N PRO A 76 -8.14 -3.88 2.09
CA PRO A 76 -7.59 -5.16 2.55
C PRO A 76 -6.27 -5.54 1.89
N MET A 77 -6.08 -5.16 0.62
CA MET A 77 -4.82 -5.37 -0.10
C MET A 77 -3.68 -4.56 0.50
N ILE A 78 -3.85 -3.24 0.65
CA ILE A 78 -2.76 -2.39 1.14
C ILE A 78 -2.46 -2.65 2.63
N GLU A 79 -3.48 -3.00 3.43
CA GLU A 79 -3.29 -3.43 4.83
C GLU A 79 -2.46 -4.71 4.90
N SER A 80 -2.82 -5.72 4.09
CA SER A 80 -2.08 -6.99 4.10
C SER A 80 -0.67 -6.83 3.55
N PHE A 81 -0.47 -5.97 2.55
CA PHE A 81 0.84 -5.63 2.03
C PHE A 81 1.71 -4.99 3.14
N ALA A 82 1.18 -3.96 3.82
CA ALA A 82 1.89 -3.26 4.88
C ALA A 82 2.27 -4.18 6.06
N ARG A 83 1.37 -5.09 6.44
CA ARG A 83 1.61 -6.04 7.53
C ARG A 83 2.69 -7.09 7.24
N SER A 84 3.10 -7.27 5.98
CA SER A 84 4.24 -8.11 5.64
C SER A 84 5.59 -7.52 6.08
N PHE A 85 5.63 -6.20 6.33
CA PHE A 85 6.79 -5.48 6.86
C PHE A 85 6.74 -5.40 8.39
N ASN A 86 5.60 -5.01 8.95
CA ASN A 86 5.36 -5.08 10.39
C ASN A 86 3.86 -5.31 10.69
N PRO A 87 3.49 -6.35 11.44
CA PRO A 87 2.09 -6.70 11.72
C PRO A 87 1.33 -5.62 12.50
N LYS A 88 2.03 -4.69 13.17
CA LYS A 88 1.47 -3.54 13.89
C LYS A 88 1.18 -2.33 13.00
N ILE A 89 1.59 -2.32 11.74
CA ILE A 89 1.29 -1.19 10.84
C ILE A 89 -0.23 -1.10 10.63
N LYS A 90 -0.76 0.08 10.90
CA LYS A 90 -2.13 0.50 10.56
C LYS A 90 -2.12 1.28 9.26
N VAL A 91 -3.21 1.15 8.52
CA VAL A 91 -3.42 1.88 7.28
C VAL A 91 -4.71 2.64 7.36
N LYS A 92 -4.66 3.93 7.03
CA LYS A 92 -5.83 4.81 6.91
C LYS A 92 -5.87 5.35 5.49
N ARG A 93 -6.99 5.12 4.79
CA ARG A 93 -7.25 5.82 3.53
C ARG A 93 -7.67 7.25 3.84
N ILE A 94 -6.94 8.21 3.29
CA ILE A 94 -7.22 9.65 3.45
C ILE A 94 -8.21 10.10 2.38
N SER A 95 -7.94 9.73 1.13
CA SER A 95 -8.76 10.09 -0.03
C SER A 95 -8.77 8.95 -1.06
N ARG A 96 -9.73 9.02 -1.99
CA ARG A 96 -9.81 8.15 -3.16
C ARG A 96 -10.04 8.99 -4.42
N GLU A 97 -9.62 8.44 -5.55
CA GLU A 97 -9.99 8.93 -6.89
C GLU A 97 -11.51 9.20 -6.98
N PRO A 98 -11.94 10.22 -7.75
CA PRO A 98 -11.23 10.82 -8.90
C PRO A 98 -10.30 12.00 -8.61
N ASP A 99 -10.13 12.42 -7.35
CA ASP A 99 -9.13 13.44 -7.01
C ASP A 99 -7.74 12.80 -6.97
N LYS A 100 -7.42 12.07 -5.89
CA LYS A 100 -6.17 11.33 -5.67
C LYS A 100 -6.45 10.12 -4.80
N CYS A 101 -5.59 9.10 -4.87
CA CYS A 101 -5.62 7.99 -3.92
C CYS A 101 -4.49 8.15 -2.90
N GLU A 102 -4.86 8.43 -1.64
CA GLU A 102 -3.92 8.74 -0.56
C GLU A 102 -4.10 7.81 0.64
N PHE A 103 -2.98 7.36 1.19
CA PHE A 103 -2.93 6.54 2.40
C PHE A 103 -1.96 7.13 3.41
N GLU A 104 -2.30 6.96 4.69
CA GLU A 104 -1.42 7.18 5.82
C GLU A 104 -1.16 5.83 6.50
N PHE A 105 0.10 5.59 6.87
CA PHE A 105 0.54 4.41 7.58
C PHE A 105 1.24 4.84 8.88
N SER A 106 0.96 4.11 9.96
CA SER A 106 1.56 4.34 11.28
C SER A 106 1.79 3.00 11.98
N VAL A 107 2.73 2.96 12.93
CA VAL A 107 2.94 1.81 13.81
C VAL A 107 2.20 2.07 15.13
N ASP A 108 1.31 1.18 15.53
CA ASP A 108 0.79 1.21 16.91
C ASP A 108 1.95 0.90 17.87
N THR A 109 2.26 1.83 18.77
CA THR A 109 3.15 1.62 19.91
C THR A 109 2.57 0.59 20.87
#